data_AF-A0A4Q4D169-F1
#
_entry.id   AF-A0A4Q4D169-F1
#
_cell.length_a   1.000
_cell.length_b   1.000
_cell.length_c   1.000
_cell.angle_alpha   90.00
_cell.angle_beta   90.00
_cell.angle_gamma   90.00
#
_symmetry.space_group_name_H-M   'P 1'
#
loop_
_entity.id
_entity.type
_entity.pdbx_description
1 polymer ?
#
loop_
_entity_poly.entity_id
_entity_poly.type
_entity_poly.pdbx_seq_one_letter_code
_entity_poly.pdbx_strand_id
1 'polypeptide(L)' 'MSSEAPVPAPVSAVVDAINAGDTDAFVAAFTADGQVDDWGRVLKGPDGVRSW' A
#
# COMPACT_ATOMS: atom_id res chain seq x y z
N MET A 1 -4.80 -7.13 -29.72
CA MET A 1 -5.34 -7.05 -28.35
C MET A 1 -4.25 -7.51 -27.42
N SER A 2 -3.56 -6.59 -26.74
CA SER A 2 -2.65 -6.99 -25.66
C SER A 2 -3.50 -7.55 -24.53
N SER A 3 -3.13 -8.71 -23.96
CA SER A 3 -3.73 -9.15 -22.70
C SER A 3 -3.18 -8.25 -21.61
N GLU A 4 -4.06 -7.50 -20.95
CA GLU A 4 -3.76 -6.84 -19.69
C GLU A 4 -3.36 -7.93 -18.69
N ALA A 5 -2.16 -7.85 -18.12
CA ALA A 5 -1.80 -8.75 -17.02
C ALA A 5 -2.66 -8.39 -15.80
N PRO A 6 -3.23 -9.37 -15.08
CA PRO A 6 -4.00 -9.08 -13.88
C PRO A 6 -3.11 -8.38 -12.85
N VAL A 7 -3.69 -7.40 -12.14
CA VAL A 7 -3.00 -6.70 -11.05
C VAL A 7 -2.53 -7.72 -10.01
N PRO A 8 -1.25 -7.72 -9.59
CA PRO A 8 -0.78 -8.62 -8.55
C PRO A 8 -1.56 -8.45 -7.26
N ALA A 9 -1.84 -9.57 -6.57
CA ALA A 9 -2.67 -9.57 -5.36
C ALA A 9 -2.24 -8.55 -4.28
N PRO A 10 -0.93 -8.33 -3.99
CA PRO A 10 -0.52 -7.33 -3.01
C PRO A 10 -0.88 -5.89 -3.41
N VAL A 11 -0.84 -5.57 -4.71
CA VAL A 11 -1.19 -4.24 -5.22
C VAL A 11 -2.71 -4.02 -5.13
N SER A 12 -3.51 -5.05 -5.45
CA SER A 12 -4.97 -4.98 -5.29
C SER A 12 -5.34 -4.72 -3.83
N ALA A 13 -4.72 -5.43 -2.87
CA ALA A 13 -5.01 -5.26 -1.45
C ALA A 13 -4.77 -3.82 -0.95
N VAL A 14 -3.70 -3.16 -1.41
CA VAL A 14 -3.44 -1.75 -1.09
C VAL A 14 -4.54 -0.85 -1.63
N VAL A 15 -4.94 -1.03 -2.90
CA VAL A 15 -5.99 -0.23 -3.55
C VAL A 15 -7.34 -0.43 -2.86
N ASP A 16 -7.69 -1.67 -2.53
CA ASP A 16 -8.94 -2.03 -1.86
C ASP A 16 -9.01 -1.39 -0.46
N ALA A 17 -7.93 -1.45 0.32
CA ALA A 17 -7.86 -0.81 1.64
C ALA A 17 -8.02 0.72 1.56
N ILE A 18 -7.39 1.37 0.58
CA ILE A 18 -7.53 2.82 0.35
C ILE A 18 -8.99 3.17 -0.01
N ASN A 19 -9.60 2.45 -0.95
CA ASN A 19 -10.97 2.69 -1.37
C ASN A 19 -11.99 2.45 -0.24
N ALA A 20 -11.71 1.51 0.65
CA ALA A 20 -12.54 1.23 1.83
C ALA A 20 -12.29 2.19 3.00
N GLY A 21 -11.22 3.00 2.95
CA GLY A 21 -10.77 3.81 4.09
C GLY A 21 -10.28 2.97 5.28
N ASP A 22 -9.82 1.74 5.03
CA ASP A 22 -9.35 0.81 6.06
C ASP A 22 -7.85 0.98 6.29
N THR A 23 -7.49 1.84 7.25
CA THR A 23 -6.10 2.12 7.60
C THR A 23 -5.37 0.88 8.13
N ASP A 24 -6.05 -0.02 8.83
CA ASP A 24 -5.40 -1.21 9.39
C ASP A 24 -5.05 -2.21 8.29
N ALA A 25 -5.96 -2.42 7.33
CA ALA A 25 -5.70 -3.23 6.15
C ALA A 25 -4.60 -2.62 5.26
N PHE A 26 -4.58 -1.29 5.11
CA PHE A 26 -3.53 -0.60 4.36
C PHE A 26 -2.15 -0.85 4.97
N VAL A 27 -2.00 -0.67 6.28
CA VAL A 27 -0.73 -0.91 6.98
C VAL A 27 -0.29 -2.37 6.88
N ALA A 28 -1.24 -3.32 7.00
CA ALA A 28 -0.96 -4.75 6.93
C ALA A 28 -0.51 -5.24 5.55
N ALA A 29 -0.74 -4.45 4.49
CA ALA A 29 -0.28 -4.78 3.14
C ALA A 29 1.24 -4.61 2.95
N PHE A 30 1.93 -3.97 3.90
CA PHE A 30 3.37 -3.75 3.87
C PHE A 30 4.13 -4.76 4.74
N THR A 31 5.38 -5.03 4.38
CA THR A 31 6.32 -5.72 5.26
C THR A 31 6.71 -4.82 6.44
N ALA A 32 7.33 -5.40 7.47
CA ALA A 32 7.77 -4.65 8.66
C ALA A 32 8.77 -3.51 8.35
N ASP A 33 9.49 -3.61 7.23
CA ASP A 33 10.45 -2.62 6.71
C ASP A 33 9.89 -1.83 5.50
N GLY A 34 8.62 -2.00 5.17
CA GLY A 34 7.96 -1.29 4.08
C GLY A 34 7.95 0.22 4.28
N GLN A 35 7.84 0.96 3.17
CA GLN A 35 7.80 2.41 3.20
C GLN A 35 6.85 2.98 2.15
N VAL A 36 6.31 4.17 2.45
CA VAL A 36 5.65 5.04 1.47
C VAL A 36 6.60 6.20 1.18
N ASP A 37 6.86 6.47 -0.10
CA ASP A 37 7.53 7.68 -0.56
C ASP A 37 6.50 8.54 -1.28
N ASP A 38 6.06 9.61 -0.61
CA ASP A 38 5.10 10.56 -1.14
C ASP A 38 5.82 11.85 -1.53
N TRP A 39 6.30 11.89 -2.77
CA TRP A 39 7.08 12.99 -3.36
C TRP A 39 8.28 13.43 -2.50
N GLY A 40 9.03 12.47 -1.96
CA GLY A 40 10.21 12.69 -1.13
C GLY A 40 9.94 12.71 0.37
N ARG A 41 8.67 12.70 0.82
CA ARG A 41 8.33 12.40 2.22
C ARG A 41 8.34 10.88 2.40
N VAL A 42 9.45 10.35 2.91
CA VAL A 42 9.61 8.92 3.16
C VAL A 42 9.11 8.54 4.56
N LEU A 43 8.15 7.63 4.61
CA LEU A 43 7.50 7.12 5.81
C LEU A 43 7.80 5.63 5.94
N LYS A 44 8.55 5.24 6.97
CA LYS A 44 9.11 3.89 7.11
C LYS A 44 8.47 3.09 8.23
N GLY A 45 8.34 1.78 7.99
CA GLY A 45 7.77 0.84 8.93
C GLY A 45 6.28 1.07 9.18
N PRO A 46 5.63 0.22 9.98
CA PRO A 46 4.18 0.25 10.18
C PRO A 46 3.66 1.61 10.69
N ASP A 47 4.38 2.24 11.64
CA ASP A 47 3.99 3.53 12.21
C ASP A 47 4.11 4.67 11.19
N GLY A 48 5.18 4.64 10.37
CA GLY A 48 5.36 5.62 9.30
C GLY A 48 4.26 5.48 8.25
N VAL A 49 4.05 4.27 7.74
CA VAL A 49 3.01 3.95 6.74
C VAL A 49 1.62 4.35 7.24
N ARG A 50 1.29 4.11 8.52
CA ARG A 50 0.02 4.52 9.13
C ARG A 50 -0.19 6.05 9.16
N SER A 51 0.90 6.82 9.18
CA SER A 51 0.88 8.29 9.26
C SER A 51 0.83 8.99 7.90
N TRP A 52 0.80 8.21 6.82
CA TRP A 52 0.49 8.69 5.47
C TRP A 52 -0.99 9.05 5.39
#